data_AF-A0A947FVN1-F1
#
_entry.id   AF-A0A947FVN1-F1
#
_cell.length_a   1.000
_cell.length_b   1.000
_cell.length_c   1.000
_cell.angle_alpha   90.00
_cell.angle_beta   90.00
_cell.angle_gamma   90.00
#
_symmetry.space_group_name_H-M   'P 1'
#
loop_
_entity.id
_entity.type
_entity.pdbx_description
1 polymer ?
#
loop_
_entity_poly.entity_id
_entity_poly.type
_entity_poly.pdbx_seq_one_letter_code
_entity_poly.pdbx_strand_id
1 'polypeptide(L)'
;MTNSLIYYRKKLLETTEESVVSNADGDSLSNDIILNDGVNYLVLPVTPTQYKNLLSACINGVFTTFPENPIGVLYPLIKAGKVNLCDAVVDCINDPESGLSDAIVDLINSTAYDNSVSIGQGQNESVLGNGYNPTCDFDILYGQIRQLVDYLHAVNVDILEIIEVASNLLDGFAEVIGDIKGIDGSAIATGVDWLAFIQDNIAENYDAQVTTTYLEVVACDLFCIAKENCAVTPTILYDYFSDKLSNSITIEGLFDATLGYLITGAWTGSQIADFMFLSQLALRSQLGRVLDFSAYFDINTRMQIYSNDPDGDWATLCDNCDYHWEQVFDFTQELYSSEWVASNPTYPPIWITDTAIEGGRDALGCRDSARFDFPARTITFVEAEFTYQNTASNTRDSGFYGGNAGNELLIDERDFRAGSGSYNYEWNGSMDSVDRLYLKFGSRNGASSYSRCTRLTIRGLGTNPF
;
A
#
# COMPACT_ATOMS: atom_id res chain seq x y z
N MET A 1 10.98 -20.70 13.82
CA MET A 1 11.11 -19.61 14.80
C MET A 1 11.70 -20.05 16.15
N THR A 2 11.25 -21.12 16.80
CA THR A 2 11.76 -21.49 18.14
C THR A 2 13.24 -21.87 18.15
N ASN A 3 13.74 -22.49 17.06
CA ASN A 3 15.16 -22.87 16.95
C ASN A 3 16.08 -21.69 16.55
N SER A 4 15.60 -20.72 15.78
CA SER A 4 16.37 -19.53 15.39
C SER A 4 16.53 -18.55 16.55
N LEU A 5 15.51 -18.39 17.41
CA LEU A 5 15.62 -17.65 18.69
C LEU A 5 16.58 -18.32 19.69
N ILE A 6 16.65 -19.65 19.71
CA ILE A 6 17.60 -20.42 20.54
C ILE A 6 19.04 -20.27 20.04
N TYR A 7 19.25 -20.09 18.73
CA TYR A 7 20.58 -19.88 18.17
C TYR A 7 21.03 -18.41 18.26
N TYR A 8 20.16 -17.45 17.95
CA TYR A 8 20.46 -16.01 18.12
C TYR A 8 20.91 -15.71 19.55
N ARG A 9 20.30 -16.41 20.52
CA ARG A 9 20.74 -16.48 21.92
C ARG A 9 22.20 -16.93 22.05
N LYS A 10 22.65 -18.01 21.38
CA LYS A 10 24.01 -18.58 21.46
C LYS A 10 25.10 -17.68 20.87
N LYS A 11 24.84 -16.92 19.79
CA LYS A 11 25.90 -16.12 19.16
C LYS A 11 26.09 -14.72 19.76
N LEU A 12 24.99 -14.06 20.18
CA LEU A 12 25.04 -12.91 21.09
C LEU A 12 25.72 -13.28 22.42
N LEU A 13 25.66 -14.58 22.76
CA LEU A 13 26.38 -15.14 23.90
C LEU A 13 27.91 -15.31 23.64
N GLU A 14 28.44 -15.21 22.42
CA GLU A 14 29.86 -15.49 22.10
C GLU A 14 30.65 -14.23 21.67
N THR A 15 30.04 -13.23 21.04
CA THR A 15 30.69 -11.98 20.57
C THR A 15 31.06 -10.97 21.67
N THR A 16 30.88 -11.30 22.95
CA THR A 16 31.24 -10.42 24.08
C THR A 16 32.59 -10.73 24.73
N GLU A 17 33.40 -11.63 24.15
CA GLU A 17 34.70 -12.03 24.71
C GLU A 17 35.94 -11.34 24.11
N GLU A 18 35.86 -10.54 23.04
CA GLU A 18 37.07 -10.03 22.36
C GLU A 18 37.14 -8.52 21.99
N SER A 19 36.31 -7.64 22.55
CA SER A 19 36.46 -6.19 22.28
C SER A 19 37.41 -5.49 23.27
N VAL A 20 38.63 -5.17 22.81
CA VAL A 20 39.52 -4.18 23.44
C VAL A 20 39.58 -2.95 22.55
N VAL A 21 38.93 -1.86 22.95
CA VAL A 21 39.05 -0.54 22.27
C VAL A 21 39.19 0.59 23.30
N SER A 22 40.12 1.50 23.00
CA SER A 22 40.59 2.61 23.83
C SER A 22 39.73 3.87 23.75
N ASN A 23 39.63 4.57 24.89
CA ASN A 23 38.87 5.80 25.16
C ASN A 23 39.15 7.01 24.25
N ALA A 24 38.05 7.71 23.92
CA ALA A 24 37.86 9.13 24.21
C ALA A 24 36.35 9.41 24.13
N ASP A 25 35.66 9.62 25.28
CA ASP A 25 34.39 10.38 25.43
C ASP A 25 33.63 10.07 26.75
N GLY A 26 34.33 10.06 27.89
CA GLY A 26 33.67 10.09 29.20
C GLY A 26 32.90 8.83 29.62
N ASP A 27 33.02 7.73 28.88
CA ASP A 27 32.37 6.45 29.16
C ASP A 27 33.19 5.59 30.15
N SER A 28 32.50 5.03 31.14
CA SER A 28 33.07 4.09 32.10
C SER A 28 33.50 2.77 31.43
N LEU A 29 34.55 2.14 31.98
CA LEU A 29 35.20 0.91 31.48
C LEU A 29 34.45 -0.39 31.84
N SER A 30 33.32 -0.34 32.56
CA SER A 30 32.77 -1.49 33.29
C SER A 30 31.35 -1.97 32.90
N ASN A 31 30.84 -1.67 31.70
CA ASN A 31 29.47 -2.00 31.28
C ASN A 31 28.42 -1.48 32.28
N ASP A 32 28.54 -0.21 32.64
CA ASP A 32 27.69 0.41 33.64
C ASP A 32 26.33 0.76 33.05
N ILE A 33 25.26 0.14 33.57
CA ILE A 33 23.90 0.65 33.35
C ILE A 33 23.73 1.86 34.26
N ILE A 34 23.56 3.05 33.68
CA ILE A 34 23.41 4.30 34.42
C ILE A 34 21.93 4.67 34.47
N LEU A 35 21.31 4.56 35.65
CA LEU A 35 19.97 5.10 35.91
C LEU A 35 20.11 6.53 36.45
N ASN A 36 19.49 7.50 35.77
CA ASN A 36 19.64 8.91 36.08
C ASN A 36 18.32 9.46 36.65
N ASP A 37 18.31 9.80 37.94
CA ASP A 37 17.23 10.57 38.58
C ASP A 37 17.82 11.80 39.29
N GLY A 38 18.25 12.76 38.47
CA GLY A 38 18.56 14.14 38.87
C GLY A 38 19.81 14.38 39.71
N VAL A 39 20.26 13.45 40.56
CA VAL A 39 21.46 13.62 41.42
C VAL A 39 22.18 12.29 41.77
N ASN A 40 21.55 11.13 41.57
CA ASN A 40 22.14 9.83 41.93
C ASN A 40 22.30 8.94 40.70
N TYR A 41 23.49 8.37 40.55
CA TYR A 41 23.76 7.33 39.56
C TYR A 41 23.71 5.97 40.25
N LEU A 42 22.78 5.10 39.82
CA LEU A 42 22.94 3.68 40.09
C LEU A 42 23.87 3.14 39.01
N VAL A 43 25.09 2.74 39.39
CA VAL A 43 25.99 1.98 38.54
C VAL A 43 25.81 0.51 38.91
N LEU A 44 25.34 -0.30 37.96
CA LEU A 44 25.24 -1.75 38.14
C LEU A 44 26.45 -2.42 37.48
N PRO A 45 27.53 -2.74 38.23
CA PRO A 45 28.65 -3.46 37.66
C PRO A 45 28.20 -4.90 37.37
N VAL A 46 28.20 -5.25 36.09
CA VAL A 46 27.82 -6.59 35.62
C VAL A 46 29.00 -7.20 34.88
N THR A 47 29.30 -8.45 35.19
CA THR A 47 30.22 -9.23 34.34
C THR A 47 29.60 -9.39 32.94
N PRO A 48 30.40 -9.63 31.89
CA PRO A 48 29.87 -9.90 30.55
C PRO A 48 28.79 -10.99 30.55
N THR A 49 28.99 -12.07 31.32
CA THR A 49 28.00 -13.14 31.49
C THR A 49 26.71 -12.68 32.17
N GLN A 50 26.78 -11.79 33.16
CA GLN A 50 25.60 -11.24 33.83
C GLN A 50 24.85 -10.26 32.92
N TYR A 51 25.56 -9.37 32.22
CA TYR A 51 24.97 -8.44 31.25
C TYR A 51 24.18 -9.20 30.17
N LYS A 52 24.81 -10.22 29.62
CA LYS A 52 24.27 -11.14 28.63
C LYS A 52 23.03 -11.89 29.11
N ASN A 53 23.03 -12.37 30.36
CA ASN A 53 21.84 -12.97 30.97
C ASN A 53 20.72 -11.94 31.17
N LEU A 54 21.05 -10.70 31.53
CA LEU A 54 20.08 -9.60 31.68
C LEU A 54 19.47 -9.22 30.33
N LEU A 55 20.29 -9.05 29.29
CA LEU A 55 19.84 -8.74 27.94
C LEU A 55 18.96 -9.87 27.38
N SER A 56 19.36 -11.13 27.56
CA SER A 56 18.55 -12.29 27.14
C SER A 56 17.23 -12.37 27.90
N ALA A 57 17.23 -12.14 29.21
CA ALA A 57 16.00 -12.11 30.00
C ALA A 57 15.09 -10.95 29.56
N CYS A 58 15.68 -9.78 29.24
CA CYS A 58 14.94 -8.63 28.73
C CYS A 58 14.32 -8.93 27.37
N ILE A 59 15.10 -9.38 26.38
CA ILE A 59 14.59 -9.73 25.03
C ILE A 59 13.42 -10.72 25.11
N ASN A 60 13.53 -11.76 25.96
CA ASN A 60 12.48 -12.75 26.10
C ASN A 60 11.22 -12.23 26.81
N GLY A 61 11.36 -11.23 27.69
CA GLY A 61 10.24 -10.70 28.47
C GLY A 61 9.63 -9.43 27.89
N VAL A 62 10.39 -8.64 27.14
CA VAL A 62 10.06 -7.26 26.80
C VAL A 62 8.91 -7.17 25.79
N PHE A 63 8.88 -8.06 24.79
CA PHE A 63 7.79 -8.07 23.82
C PHE A 63 6.47 -8.54 24.43
N THR A 64 6.51 -9.32 25.51
CA THR A 64 5.30 -9.75 26.23
C THR A 64 4.88 -8.75 27.31
N THR A 65 5.85 -8.15 28.02
CA THR A 65 5.59 -7.33 29.21
C THR A 65 5.44 -5.85 28.88
N PHE A 66 6.13 -5.38 27.84
CA PHE A 66 6.13 -4.00 27.36
C PHE A 66 5.84 -3.95 25.85
N PRO A 67 4.70 -4.51 25.39
CA PRO A 67 4.38 -4.60 23.98
C PRO A 67 4.29 -3.23 23.29
N GLU A 68 3.98 -2.17 24.05
CA GLU A 68 3.83 -0.81 23.53
C GLU A 68 5.16 -0.07 23.30
N ASN A 69 6.24 -0.49 23.96
CA ASN A 69 7.55 0.13 23.80
C ASN A 69 8.71 -0.85 24.06
N PRO A 70 8.80 -1.96 23.32
CA PRO A 70 9.82 -2.96 23.60
C PRO A 70 11.22 -2.44 23.29
N ILE A 71 11.35 -1.60 22.25
CA ILE A 71 12.63 -1.01 21.85
C ILE A 71 13.11 0.01 22.86
N GLY A 72 12.25 0.89 23.39
CA GLY A 72 12.65 1.86 24.41
C GLY A 72 13.11 1.22 25.73
N VAL A 73 12.63 0.00 26.02
CA VAL A 73 13.10 -0.79 27.17
C VAL A 73 14.39 -1.55 26.85
N LEU A 74 14.55 -2.05 25.62
CA LEU A 74 15.76 -2.77 25.19
C LEU A 74 16.96 -1.84 24.94
N TYR A 75 16.72 -0.66 24.37
CA TYR A 75 17.76 0.23 23.86
C TYR A 75 18.76 0.68 24.94
N PRO A 76 18.35 1.06 26.17
CA PRO A 76 19.29 1.40 27.24
C PRO A 76 20.19 0.22 27.64
N LEU A 77 19.65 -1.00 27.61
CA LEU A 77 20.43 -2.21 27.88
C LEU A 77 21.44 -2.45 26.77
N ILE A 78 21.01 -2.47 25.50
CA ILE A 78 21.87 -2.64 24.32
C ILE A 78 23.01 -1.61 24.33
N LYS A 79 22.68 -0.35 24.59
CA LYS A 79 23.65 0.76 24.68
C LYS A 79 24.67 0.53 25.81
N ALA A 80 24.24 0.03 26.97
CA ALA A 80 25.13 -0.24 28.10
C ALA A 80 26.14 -1.38 27.83
N GLY A 81 25.83 -2.31 26.93
CA GLY A 81 26.74 -3.38 26.55
C GLY A 81 27.85 -2.98 25.59
N LYS A 82 27.82 -1.74 25.05
CA LYS A 82 28.72 -1.27 23.98
C LYS A 82 28.82 -2.24 22.80
N VAL A 83 27.80 -3.08 22.60
CA VAL A 83 27.70 -3.97 21.46
C VAL A 83 27.30 -3.09 20.30
N ASN A 84 28.14 -3.02 19.26
CA ASN A 84 27.67 -2.48 18.00
C ASN A 84 26.63 -3.47 17.47
N LEU A 85 25.35 -3.12 17.63
CA LEU A 85 24.24 -3.99 17.29
C LEU A 85 24.28 -4.37 15.81
N CYS A 86 24.73 -3.46 14.95
CA CYS A 86 24.91 -3.72 13.53
C CYS A 86 25.96 -4.81 13.32
N ASP A 87 27.15 -4.68 13.94
CA ASP A 87 28.20 -5.71 13.84
C ASP A 87 27.75 -7.04 14.41
N ALA A 88 27.02 -7.05 15.53
CA ALA A 88 26.51 -8.28 16.14
C ALA A 88 25.43 -8.96 15.28
N VAL A 89 24.55 -8.18 14.63
CA VAL A 89 23.56 -8.69 13.67
C VAL A 89 24.27 -9.27 12.45
N VAL A 90 25.26 -8.55 11.92
CA VAL A 90 26.07 -8.94 10.75
C VAL A 90 26.86 -10.21 11.06
N ASP A 91 27.51 -10.29 12.21
CA ASP A 91 28.19 -11.50 12.68
C ASP A 91 27.21 -12.67 12.76
N CYS A 92 25.98 -12.43 13.19
CA CYS A 92 24.95 -13.44 13.27
C CYS A 92 24.49 -13.88 11.86
N ILE A 93 24.35 -12.95 10.90
CA ILE A 93 24.00 -13.27 9.50
C ILE A 93 25.14 -14.06 8.82
N ASN A 94 26.39 -13.67 9.08
CA ASN A 94 27.59 -14.26 8.47
C ASN A 94 27.98 -15.61 9.08
N ASP A 95 27.41 -15.97 10.23
CA ASP A 95 27.64 -17.27 10.84
C ASP A 95 26.69 -18.32 10.25
N PRO A 96 27.22 -19.27 9.45
CA PRO A 96 26.39 -20.29 8.82
C PRO A 96 25.79 -21.26 9.84
N GLU A 97 26.35 -21.37 11.05
CA GLU A 97 25.73 -22.15 12.09
C GLU A 97 24.51 -21.42 12.69
N SER A 98 24.35 -20.12 12.42
CA SER A 98 23.36 -19.31 13.12
C SER A 98 21.92 -19.65 12.90
N GLY A 99 21.65 -20.26 11.75
CA GLY A 99 20.31 -20.42 11.23
C GLY A 99 19.56 -19.08 11.09
N LEU A 100 20.21 -17.92 11.27
CA LEU A 100 19.61 -16.61 11.04
C LEU A 100 19.54 -16.34 9.55
N SER A 101 20.61 -16.63 8.81
CA SER A 101 20.59 -16.61 7.34
C SER A 101 19.49 -17.54 6.82
N ASP A 102 19.45 -18.80 7.29
CA ASP A 102 18.40 -19.75 6.93
C ASP A 102 17.00 -19.31 7.37
N ALA A 103 16.84 -18.67 8.54
CA ALA A 103 15.54 -18.17 8.98
C ALA A 103 15.06 -16.94 8.21
N ILE A 104 15.98 -16.07 7.78
CA ILE A 104 15.71 -14.95 6.87
C ILE A 104 15.32 -15.51 5.50
N VAL A 105 16.06 -16.49 5.00
CA VAL A 105 15.79 -17.17 3.72
C VAL A 105 14.48 -17.95 3.78
N ASP A 106 14.18 -18.67 4.86
CA ASP A 106 12.92 -19.37 5.07
C ASP A 106 11.75 -18.38 5.19
N LEU A 107 11.96 -17.23 5.83
CA LEU A 107 10.97 -16.16 5.90
C LEU A 107 10.66 -15.62 4.50
N ILE A 108 11.70 -15.32 3.71
CA ILE A 108 11.59 -14.84 2.32
C ILE A 108 10.97 -15.92 1.40
N ASN A 109 11.36 -17.18 1.56
CA ASN A 109 10.97 -18.30 0.69
C ASN A 109 9.69 -19.02 1.11
N SER A 110 9.08 -18.67 2.26
CA SER A 110 7.83 -19.26 2.73
C SER A 110 6.61 -18.79 1.91
N THR A 111 6.64 -19.13 0.62
CA THR A 111 5.60 -19.04 -0.40
C THR A 111 4.32 -19.86 -0.08
N ALA A 112 4.22 -20.45 1.13
CA ALA A 112 3.09 -21.24 1.61
C ALA A 112 2.24 -20.54 2.69
N TYR A 113 2.55 -19.29 3.03
CA TYR A 113 1.66 -18.48 3.86
C TYR A 113 0.66 -17.77 2.95
N ASP A 114 -0.64 -18.03 3.13
CA ASP A 114 -1.75 -17.50 2.33
C ASP A 114 -1.54 -15.99 2.03
N ASN A 115 -1.17 -15.69 0.78
CA ASN A 115 -0.59 -14.41 0.37
C ASN A 115 -1.62 -13.31 0.10
N SER A 116 -2.86 -13.49 0.57
CA SER A 116 -3.87 -12.47 0.35
C SER A 116 -3.61 -11.26 1.25
N VAL A 117 -3.52 -10.09 0.62
CA VAL A 117 -3.50 -8.74 1.22
C VAL A 117 -4.46 -8.63 2.42
N SER A 118 -5.61 -9.31 2.33
CA SER A 118 -6.64 -9.40 3.36
C SER A 118 -6.19 -9.96 4.71
N ILE A 119 -5.11 -10.74 4.82
CA ILE A 119 -4.66 -11.28 6.11
C ILE A 119 -3.81 -10.24 6.85
N GLY A 120 -2.91 -9.55 6.15
CA GLY A 120 -2.13 -8.45 6.72
C GLY A 120 -3.00 -7.22 7.00
N GLN A 121 -3.92 -6.89 6.10
CA GLN A 121 -4.89 -5.81 6.31
C GLN A 121 -5.99 -6.19 7.31
N GLY A 122 -6.41 -7.46 7.38
CA GLY A 122 -7.49 -7.92 8.26
C GLY A 122 -7.19 -7.81 9.75
N GLN A 123 -5.91 -7.83 10.15
CA GLN A 123 -5.48 -7.49 11.52
C GLN A 123 -5.42 -5.98 11.78
N ASN A 124 -5.57 -5.17 10.72
CA ASN A 124 -5.31 -3.74 10.69
C ASN A 124 -6.51 -2.91 10.23
N GLU A 125 -7.74 -3.44 10.16
CA GLU A 125 -8.94 -2.65 9.79
C GLU A 125 -9.48 -1.76 10.93
N SER A 126 -8.83 -1.76 12.09
CA SER A 126 -9.25 -0.92 13.20
C SER A 126 -9.16 0.56 12.83
N VAL A 127 -10.23 1.31 13.12
CA VAL A 127 -10.26 2.76 12.94
C VAL A 127 -9.15 3.40 13.79
N LEU A 128 -8.26 4.14 13.14
CA LEU A 128 -7.18 4.87 13.78
C LEU A 128 -7.75 6.03 14.59
N GLY A 129 -7.28 6.18 15.83
CA GLY A 129 -7.78 7.22 16.73
C GLY A 129 -9.22 6.99 17.21
N ASN A 130 -9.76 5.77 17.10
CA ASN A 130 -11.13 5.46 17.49
C ASN A 130 -11.46 5.94 18.92
N GLY A 131 -12.62 6.59 19.09
CA GLY A 131 -13.09 7.15 20.35
C GLY A 131 -12.64 8.58 20.66
N TYR A 132 -11.68 9.13 19.90
CA TYR A 132 -11.15 10.48 20.11
C TYR A 132 -11.82 11.56 19.23
N ASN A 133 -12.62 11.14 18.25
CA ASN A 133 -13.52 12.01 17.48
C ASN A 133 -14.96 11.42 17.42
N PRO A 134 -15.64 11.26 18.58
CA PRO A 134 -16.90 10.52 18.65
C PRO A 134 -18.08 11.22 17.97
N THR A 135 -17.97 12.53 17.71
CA THR A 135 -19.00 13.35 17.07
C THR A 135 -18.77 13.57 15.59
N CYS A 136 -17.69 13.01 15.03
CA CYS A 136 -17.25 13.30 13.66
C CYS A 136 -17.10 14.80 13.41
N ASP A 137 -16.37 15.47 14.28
CA ASP A 137 -15.96 16.85 14.04
C ASP A 137 -14.95 16.85 12.88
N PHE A 138 -15.28 17.54 11.79
CA PHE A 138 -14.46 17.58 10.58
C PHE A 138 -13.17 18.36 10.79
N ASP A 139 -13.14 19.33 11.70
CA ASP A 139 -11.92 20.07 12.03
C ASP A 139 -10.94 19.15 12.75
N ILE A 140 -11.44 18.31 13.68
CA ILE A 140 -10.65 17.26 14.33
C ILE A 140 -10.16 16.23 13.30
N LEU A 141 -11.05 15.74 12.43
CA LEU A 141 -10.70 14.72 11.43
C LEU A 141 -9.62 15.21 10.46
N TYR A 142 -9.77 16.42 9.93
CA TYR A 142 -8.78 17.00 9.03
C TYR A 142 -7.45 17.27 9.74
N GLY A 143 -7.48 17.86 10.94
CA GLY A 143 -6.28 18.10 11.74
C GLY A 143 -5.50 16.82 12.04
N GLN A 144 -6.20 15.71 12.31
CA GLN A 144 -5.61 14.38 12.48
C GLN A 144 -4.95 13.87 11.19
N ILE A 145 -5.63 13.97 10.06
CA ILE A 145 -5.14 13.47 8.76
C ILE A 145 -3.93 14.28 8.28
N ARG A 146 -3.99 15.61 8.37
CA ARG A 146 -2.89 16.50 8.00
C ARG A 146 -1.61 16.15 8.78
N GLN A 147 -1.71 16.08 10.10
CA GLN A 147 -0.57 15.72 10.95
C GLN A 147 -0.08 14.28 10.72
N LEU A 148 -0.97 13.35 10.35
CA LEU A 148 -0.59 12.00 9.96
C LEU A 148 0.24 12.01 8.67
N VAL A 149 -0.19 12.76 7.65
CA VAL A 149 0.55 12.89 6.39
C VAL A 149 1.93 13.51 6.62
N ASP A 150 2.01 14.57 7.43
CA ASP A 150 3.29 15.18 7.83
C ASP A 150 4.18 14.20 8.60
N TYR A 151 3.61 13.37 9.47
CA TYR A 151 4.34 12.34 10.19
C TYR A 151 4.89 11.25 9.26
N LEU A 152 4.08 10.77 8.31
CA LEU A 152 4.52 9.77 7.34
C LEU A 152 5.64 10.33 6.45
N HIS A 153 5.51 11.59 6.01
CA HIS A 153 6.58 12.28 5.29
C HIS A 153 7.87 12.36 6.12
N ALA A 154 7.79 12.80 7.37
CA ALA A 154 8.96 12.90 8.26
C ALA A 154 9.66 11.54 8.44
N VAL A 155 8.89 10.45 8.58
CA VAL A 155 9.47 9.10 8.65
C VAL A 155 10.17 8.71 7.35
N ASN A 156 9.62 9.06 6.19
CA ASN A 156 10.28 8.80 4.91
C ASN A 156 11.59 9.59 4.78
N VAL A 157 11.62 10.86 5.18
CA VAL A 157 12.85 11.67 5.22
C VAL A 157 13.87 11.06 6.18
N ASP A 158 13.48 10.71 7.40
CA ASP A 158 14.37 10.07 8.39
C ASP A 158 14.98 8.77 7.83
N ILE A 159 14.19 7.96 7.12
CA ILE A 159 14.68 6.73 6.49
C ILE A 159 15.69 7.03 5.38
N LEU A 160 15.41 8.03 4.52
CA LEU A 160 16.32 8.42 3.44
C LEU A 160 17.64 8.97 4.01
N GLU A 161 17.61 9.78 5.07
CA GLU A 161 18.80 10.26 5.78
C GLU A 161 19.58 9.10 6.42
N ILE A 162 18.90 8.13 7.04
CA ILE A 162 19.55 6.93 7.59
C ILE A 162 20.21 6.13 6.48
N ILE A 163 19.57 5.98 5.32
CA ILE A 163 20.15 5.29 4.17
C ILE A 163 21.37 6.04 3.63
N GLU A 164 21.34 7.37 3.56
CA GLU A 164 22.47 8.21 3.16
C GLU A 164 23.66 8.05 4.11
N VAL A 165 23.42 8.01 5.43
CA VAL A 165 24.49 7.78 6.41
C VAL A 165 24.99 6.33 6.33
N ALA A 166 24.09 5.37 6.16
CA ALA A 166 24.42 3.96 6.08
C ALA A 166 25.19 3.60 4.79
N SER A 167 24.93 4.28 3.67
CA SER A 167 25.66 4.03 2.42
C SER A 167 27.13 4.43 2.51
N ASN A 168 27.45 5.48 3.28
CA ASN A 168 28.83 5.81 3.64
C ASN A 168 29.53 4.68 4.41
N LEU A 169 28.77 3.86 5.15
CA LEU A 169 29.24 2.64 5.80
C LEU A 169 29.26 1.43 4.84
N LEU A 170 28.39 1.40 3.83
CA LEU A 170 28.29 0.29 2.88
C LEU A 170 29.47 0.18 1.91
N ASP A 171 30.18 1.28 1.65
CA ASP A 171 31.49 1.23 0.99
C ASP A 171 32.48 0.30 1.71
N GLY A 172 32.29 0.07 3.02
CA GLY A 172 33.00 -0.96 3.80
C GLY A 172 32.31 -2.34 3.83
N PHE A 173 30.99 -2.43 3.67
CA PHE A 173 30.24 -3.69 3.68
C PHE A 173 30.35 -4.49 2.39
N ALA A 174 30.49 -3.84 1.23
CA ALA A 174 30.69 -4.52 -0.05
C ALA A 174 31.95 -5.42 -0.03
N GLU A 175 32.96 -5.07 0.76
CA GLU A 175 34.20 -5.85 0.95
C GLU A 175 33.99 -7.07 1.88
N VAL A 176 33.06 -6.99 2.84
CA VAL A 176 32.81 -8.05 3.84
C VAL A 176 31.78 -9.08 3.37
N ILE A 177 30.78 -8.65 2.59
CA ILE A 177 29.65 -9.50 2.17
C ILE A 177 30.01 -10.45 1.01
N GLY A 178 31.05 -10.13 0.22
CA GLY A 178 31.55 -10.98 -0.86
C GLY A 178 31.99 -12.39 -0.42
N ASP A 179 32.18 -12.63 0.88
CA ASP A 179 32.63 -13.89 1.46
C ASP A 179 31.51 -14.79 2.04
N ILE A 180 30.23 -14.37 2.00
CA ILE A 180 29.12 -15.18 2.52
C ILE A 180 28.77 -16.31 1.54
N LYS A 181 29.13 -17.56 1.89
CA LYS A 181 28.75 -18.76 1.13
C LYS A 181 27.32 -19.19 1.45
N GLY A 182 26.43 -19.14 0.44
CA GLY A 182 25.11 -19.77 0.50
C GLY A 182 23.95 -18.83 0.18
N ILE A 183 24.18 -17.52 0.23
CA ILE A 183 23.28 -16.55 -0.37
C ILE A 183 23.70 -16.44 -1.83
N ASP A 184 22.76 -16.61 -2.77
CA ASP A 184 23.05 -16.36 -4.18
C ASP A 184 23.53 -14.91 -4.29
N GLY A 185 24.77 -14.71 -4.74
CA GLY A 185 25.42 -13.39 -4.76
C GLY A 185 24.61 -12.35 -5.54
N SER A 186 23.66 -12.80 -6.37
CA SER A 186 22.69 -11.99 -7.08
C SER A 186 21.77 -11.18 -6.15
N ALA A 187 21.20 -11.78 -5.09
CA ALA A 187 20.19 -11.13 -4.25
C ALA A 187 20.79 -10.04 -3.35
N ILE A 188 22.00 -10.25 -2.83
CA ILE A 188 22.68 -9.24 -2.01
C ILE A 188 23.30 -8.15 -2.88
N ALA A 189 23.93 -8.51 -4.02
CA ALA A 189 24.38 -7.50 -4.97
C ALA A 189 23.20 -6.62 -5.40
N THR A 190 22.03 -7.23 -5.65
CA THR A 190 20.79 -6.50 -5.96
C THR A 190 20.32 -5.62 -4.79
N GLY A 191 20.44 -6.06 -3.54
CA GLY A 191 20.11 -5.25 -2.36
C GLY A 191 21.06 -4.06 -2.14
N VAL A 192 22.35 -4.25 -2.40
CA VAL A 192 23.35 -3.17 -2.34
C VAL A 192 23.18 -2.20 -3.51
N ASP A 193 23.00 -2.71 -4.72
CA ASP A 193 22.68 -1.90 -5.91
C ASP A 193 21.37 -1.14 -5.73
N TRP A 194 20.38 -1.74 -5.05
CA TRP A 194 19.14 -1.07 -4.66
C TRP A 194 19.37 0.06 -3.65
N LEU A 195 20.17 -0.16 -2.60
CA LEU A 195 20.49 0.89 -1.62
C LEU A 195 21.25 2.06 -2.26
N ALA A 196 22.22 1.78 -3.14
CA ALA A 196 22.93 2.80 -3.91
C ALA A 196 21.98 3.55 -4.87
N PHE A 197 21.08 2.82 -5.54
CA PHE A 197 20.06 3.42 -6.39
C PHE A 197 19.07 4.30 -5.62
N ILE A 198 18.62 3.85 -4.44
CA ILE A 198 17.76 4.63 -3.54
C ILE A 198 18.44 5.94 -3.17
N GLN A 199 19.70 5.87 -2.78
CA GLN A 199 20.45 7.07 -2.40
C GLN A 199 20.53 8.07 -3.57
N ASP A 200 21.06 7.64 -4.71
CA ASP A 200 21.39 8.55 -5.79
C ASP A 200 20.17 9.07 -6.56
N ASN A 201 19.08 8.30 -6.61
CA ASN A 201 17.92 8.64 -7.43
C ASN A 201 16.64 8.85 -6.63
N ILE A 202 16.43 8.17 -5.50
CA ILE A 202 15.14 8.28 -4.79
C ILE A 202 15.13 9.45 -3.84
N ALA A 203 16.20 9.68 -3.07
CA ALA A 203 16.22 10.77 -2.10
C ALA A 203 16.02 12.14 -2.78
N GLU A 204 16.86 12.47 -3.78
CA GLU A 204 16.77 13.75 -4.48
C GLU A 204 15.42 13.93 -5.21
N ASN A 205 14.90 12.88 -5.84
CA ASN A 205 13.60 12.97 -6.52
C ASN A 205 12.44 13.03 -5.52
N TYR A 206 12.50 12.32 -4.40
CA TYR A 206 11.47 12.38 -3.35
C TYR A 206 11.37 13.80 -2.80
N ASP A 207 12.50 14.40 -2.40
CA ASP A 207 12.55 15.77 -1.88
C ASP A 207 12.09 16.80 -2.91
N ALA A 208 12.39 16.58 -4.20
CA ALA A 208 11.93 17.45 -5.27
C ALA A 208 10.41 17.36 -5.51
N GLN A 209 9.78 16.21 -5.26
CA GLN A 209 8.35 15.99 -5.51
C GLN A 209 7.47 16.28 -4.29
N VAL A 210 7.97 16.04 -3.07
CA VAL A 210 7.20 16.26 -1.84
C VAL A 210 7.25 17.72 -1.41
N THR A 211 6.40 18.51 -2.06
CA THR A 211 6.17 19.92 -1.71
C THR A 211 5.04 20.07 -0.69
N THR A 212 4.92 21.24 -0.04
CA THR A 212 3.76 21.55 0.82
C THR A 212 2.43 21.36 0.10
N THR A 213 2.34 21.77 -1.16
CA THR A 213 1.14 21.60 -1.98
C THR A 213 0.82 20.13 -2.23
N TYR A 214 1.83 19.28 -2.44
CA TYR A 214 1.61 17.84 -2.56
C TYR A 214 1.05 17.26 -1.24
N LEU A 215 1.63 17.60 -0.10
CA LEU A 215 1.14 17.14 1.21
C LEU A 215 -0.28 17.62 1.50
N GLU A 216 -0.62 18.86 1.15
CA GLU A 216 -1.98 19.41 1.26
C GLU A 216 -2.97 18.66 0.38
N VAL A 217 -2.61 18.34 -0.88
CA VAL A 217 -3.44 17.53 -1.78
C VAL A 217 -3.67 16.14 -1.19
N VAL A 218 -2.62 15.47 -0.70
CA VAL A 218 -2.73 14.16 -0.06
C VAL A 218 -3.63 14.21 1.18
N ALA A 219 -3.47 15.22 2.03
CA ALA A 219 -4.28 15.40 3.22
C ALA A 219 -5.76 15.64 2.86
N CYS A 220 -6.04 16.48 1.86
CA CYS A 220 -7.41 16.70 1.37
C CYS A 220 -8.02 15.44 0.76
N ASP A 221 -7.31 14.73 -0.12
CA ASP A 221 -7.80 13.49 -0.73
C ASP A 221 -8.18 12.47 0.37
N LEU A 222 -7.27 12.23 1.33
CA LEU A 222 -7.51 11.31 2.45
C LEU A 222 -8.64 11.78 3.37
N PHE A 223 -8.72 13.08 3.65
CA PHE A 223 -9.81 13.67 4.42
C PHE A 223 -11.16 13.43 3.75
N CYS A 224 -11.25 13.63 2.45
CA CYS A 224 -12.50 13.46 1.74
C CYS A 224 -12.94 11.98 1.68
N ILE A 225 -12.01 11.03 1.56
CA ILE A 225 -12.31 9.59 1.73
C ILE A 225 -12.80 9.30 3.16
N ALA A 226 -12.10 9.83 4.17
CA ALA A 226 -12.42 9.58 5.57
C ALA A 226 -13.72 10.26 6.04
N LYS A 227 -14.11 11.38 5.41
CA LYS A 227 -15.27 12.19 5.76
C LYS A 227 -16.60 11.43 5.60
N GLU A 228 -16.67 10.46 4.68
CA GLU A 228 -17.88 9.67 4.44
C GLU A 228 -18.28 8.82 5.65
N ASN A 229 -17.29 8.22 6.32
CA ASN A 229 -17.49 7.28 7.43
C ASN A 229 -16.88 7.75 8.75
N CYS A 230 -16.34 8.98 8.79
CA CYS A 230 -15.68 9.57 9.94
C CYS A 230 -14.54 8.71 10.49
N ALA A 231 -13.84 8.00 9.60
CA ALA A 231 -12.91 6.95 9.96
C ALA A 231 -11.71 6.95 9.00
N VAL A 232 -10.52 6.83 9.58
CA VAL A 232 -9.28 6.55 8.85
C VAL A 232 -8.83 5.16 9.26
N THR A 233 -8.59 4.27 8.31
CA THR A 233 -8.05 2.93 8.55
C THR A 233 -6.73 2.77 7.80
N PRO A 234 -5.84 1.88 8.25
CA PRO A 234 -4.67 1.46 7.48
C PRO A 234 -4.99 1.06 6.03
N THR A 235 -6.13 0.40 5.80
CA THR A 235 -6.60 0.03 4.47
C THR A 235 -6.87 1.27 3.60
N ILE A 236 -7.56 2.29 4.14
CA ILE A 236 -7.78 3.56 3.41
C ILE A 236 -6.46 4.21 3.00
N LEU A 237 -5.49 4.26 3.92
CA LEU A 237 -4.17 4.84 3.64
C LEU A 237 -3.45 4.04 2.54
N TYR A 238 -3.44 2.71 2.66
CA TYR A 238 -2.80 1.82 1.71
C TYR A 238 -3.42 1.93 0.32
N ASP A 239 -4.75 1.80 0.23
CA ASP A 239 -5.49 1.82 -1.03
C ASP A 239 -5.34 3.17 -1.74
N TYR A 240 -5.35 4.28 -0.99
CA TYR A 240 -5.11 5.61 -1.54
C TYR A 240 -3.77 5.70 -2.30
N PHE A 241 -2.66 5.34 -1.66
CA PHE A 241 -1.35 5.42 -2.32
C PHE A 241 -1.15 4.33 -3.37
N SER A 242 -1.76 3.15 -3.17
CA SER A 242 -1.74 2.07 -4.16
C SER A 242 -2.47 2.48 -5.45
N ASP A 243 -3.62 3.13 -5.35
CA ASP A 243 -4.41 3.54 -6.52
C ASP A 243 -3.74 4.69 -7.30
N LYS A 244 -2.93 5.54 -6.63
CA LYS A 244 -2.14 6.60 -7.31
C LYS A 244 -1.04 6.03 -8.21
N LEU A 245 -0.57 4.81 -7.91
CA LEU A 245 0.37 4.09 -8.75
C LEU A 245 -0.45 3.29 -9.78
N SER A 246 -0.73 3.91 -10.92
CA SER A 246 -1.59 3.43 -12.02
C SER A 246 -1.24 2.07 -12.65
N ASN A 247 -0.31 1.31 -12.07
CA ASN A 247 -0.01 -0.06 -12.43
C ASN A 247 -0.22 -0.94 -11.21
N SER A 248 -0.90 -2.07 -11.39
CA SER A 248 -1.14 -3.12 -10.40
C SER A 248 0.17 -3.72 -9.88
N ILE A 249 0.93 -2.96 -9.10
CA ILE A 249 2.02 -3.48 -8.27
C ILE A 249 1.34 -4.32 -7.19
N THR A 250 1.07 -5.57 -7.53
CA THR A 250 0.58 -6.56 -6.58
C THR A 250 1.61 -6.69 -5.45
N ILE A 251 1.16 -6.87 -4.20
CA ILE A 251 2.08 -6.95 -3.04
C ILE A 251 3.10 -8.09 -3.21
N GLU A 252 2.70 -9.17 -3.88
CA GLU A 252 3.53 -10.34 -4.18
C GLU A 252 4.65 -10.01 -5.19
N GLY A 253 4.38 -9.05 -6.09
CA GLY A 253 5.38 -8.39 -6.89
C GLY A 253 5.91 -7.11 -6.26
N LEU A 254 5.53 -6.72 -5.04
CA LEU A 254 5.99 -5.44 -4.50
C LEU A 254 7.49 -5.50 -4.44
N PHE A 255 8.14 -6.52 -3.90
CA PHE A 255 9.60 -6.49 -3.83
C PHE A 255 10.25 -6.54 -5.24
N ASP A 256 9.87 -7.50 -6.08
CA ASP A 256 10.50 -7.72 -7.41
C ASP A 256 10.04 -6.72 -8.49
N ALA A 257 8.76 -6.37 -8.52
CA ALA A 257 8.21 -5.35 -9.41
C ALA A 257 8.49 -3.94 -8.89
N THR A 258 8.66 -3.69 -7.58
CA THR A 258 9.24 -2.43 -7.10
C THR A 258 10.68 -2.36 -7.52
N LEU A 259 11.51 -3.40 -7.33
CA LEU A 259 12.88 -3.39 -7.84
C LEU A 259 12.92 -3.18 -9.36
N GLY A 260 12.05 -3.87 -10.11
CA GLY A 260 11.92 -3.69 -11.55
C GLY A 260 11.45 -2.28 -11.95
N TYR A 261 10.45 -1.72 -11.27
CA TYR A 261 9.88 -0.40 -11.52
C TYR A 261 10.81 0.73 -11.03
N LEU A 262 11.59 0.51 -9.98
CA LEU A 262 12.66 1.40 -9.52
C LEU A 262 13.81 1.44 -10.53
N ILE A 263 14.30 0.29 -10.97
CA ILE A 263 15.46 0.21 -11.88
C ILE A 263 15.10 0.66 -13.31
N THR A 264 13.89 0.37 -13.79
CA THR A 264 13.51 0.60 -15.19
C THR A 264 12.43 1.66 -15.39
N GLY A 265 11.76 2.09 -14.32
CA GLY A 265 10.67 3.06 -14.40
C GLY A 265 11.19 4.48 -14.56
N ALA A 266 10.64 5.17 -15.55
CA ALA A 266 10.74 6.62 -15.61
C ALA A 266 9.72 7.20 -14.63
N TRP A 267 10.17 7.61 -13.45
CA TRP A 267 9.36 8.33 -12.48
C TRP A 267 8.98 9.69 -13.05
N THR A 268 7.70 9.97 -13.13
CA THR A 268 7.22 11.29 -13.59
C THR A 268 6.24 11.87 -12.57
N GLY A 269 6.47 13.11 -12.14
CA GLY A 269 5.64 13.78 -11.15
C GLY A 269 5.69 13.12 -9.77
N SER A 270 4.54 13.04 -9.09
CA SER A 270 4.42 12.60 -7.70
C SER A 270 4.59 11.11 -7.46
N GLN A 271 4.74 10.29 -8.51
CA GLN A 271 4.75 8.83 -8.40
C GLN A 271 5.79 8.31 -7.40
N ILE A 272 6.95 8.96 -7.30
CA ILE A 272 7.99 8.56 -6.34
C ILE A 272 7.59 8.85 -4.89
N ALA A 273 6.88 9.97 -4.66
CA ALA A 273 6.34 10.30 -3.36
C ALA A 273 5.27 9.27 -2.98
N ASP A 274 4.29 9.06 -3.86
CA ASP A 274 3.19 8.10 -3.65
C ASP A 274 3.74 6.69 -3.35
N PHE A 275 4.77 6.28 -4.08
CA PHE A 275 5.48 5.02 -3.84
C PHE A 275 6.16 4.94 -2.47
N MET A 276 6.86 6.00 -2.03
CA MET A 276 7.51 6.00 -0.73
C MET A 276 6.49 5.86 0.42
N PHE A 277 5.39 6.62 0.37
CA PHE A 277 4.30 6.46 1.34
C PHE A 277 3.70 5.05 1.32
N LEU A 278 3.44 4.49 0.14
CA LEU A 278 2.94 3.11 0.01
C LEU A 278 3.93 2.10 0.61
N SER A 279 5.21 2.22 0.29
CA SER A 279 6.26 1.29 0.73
C SER A 279 6.39 1.28 2.25
N GLN A 280 6.29 2.44 2.90
CA GLN A 280 6.27 2.57 4.35
C GLN A 280 5.09 1.83 4.97
N LEU A 281 3.88 2.01 4.42
CA LEU A 281 2.66 1.35 4.90
C LEU A 281 2.74 -0.17 4.68
N ALA A 282 3.21 -0.60 3.52
CA ALA A 282 3.39 -2.01 3.18
C ALA A 282 4.39 -2.68 4.13
N LEU A 283 5.56 -2.07 4.34
CA LEU A 283 6.61 -2.59 5.22
C LEU A 283 6.10 -2.73 6.66
N ARG A 284 5.38 -1.73 7.18
CA ARG A 284 4.77 -1.79 8.51
C ARG A 284 3.82 -2.97 8.63
N SER A 285 2.91 -3.14 7.66
CA SER A 285 1.97 -4.27 7.62
C SER A 285 2.70 -5.62 7.62
N GLN A 286 3.76 -5.75 6.81
CA GLN A 286 4.58 -6.97 6.78
C GLN A 286 5.30 -7.22 8.11
N LEU A 287 5.89 -6.19 8.72
CA LEU A 287 6.58 -6.31 10.00
C LEU A 287 5.63 -6.70 11.13
N GLY A 288 4.45 -6.07 11.23
CA GLY A 288 3.45 -6.44 12.23
C GLY A 288 2.97 -7.87 12.06
N ARG A 289 2.78 -8.32 10.81
CA ARG A 289 2.46 -9.72 10.50
C ARG A 289 3.57 -10.69 10.95
N VAL A 290 4.82 -10.39 10.61
CA VAL A 290 5.97 -11.26 10.90
C VAL A 290 6.25 -11.36 12.40
N LEU A 291 6.07 -10.26 13.12
CA LEU A 291 6.37 -10.14 14.54
C LEU A 291 5.12 -10.30 15.43
N ASP A 292 3.97 -10.61 14.85
CA ASP A 292 2.67 -10.82 15.53
C ASP A 292 2.28 -9.67 16.47
N PHE A 293 2.39 -8.43 15.98
CA PHE A 293 1.95 -7.23 16.71
C PHE A 293 1.17 -6.26 15.82
N SER A 294 0.46 -5.32 16.44
CA SER A 294 -0.26 -4.28 15.71
C SER A 294 0.70 -3.32 15.01
N ALA A 295 0.86 -3.48 13.70
CA ALA A 295 1.75 -2.70 12.82
C ALA A 295 1.54 -1.18 12.89
N TYR A 296 0.34 -0.76 13.30
CA TYR A 296 -0.11 0.64 13.27
C TYR A 296 -0.36 1.20 14.67
N PHE A 297 0.16 0.55 15.72
CA PHE A 297 -0.01 1.03 17.10
C PHE A 297 0.51 2.46 17.30
N ASP A 298 1.66 2.79 16.71
CA ASP A 298 2.26 4.13 16.79
C ASP A 298 1.42 5.17 16.04
N ILE A 299 0.95 4.86 14.84
CA ILE A 299 0.06 5.71 14.04
C ILE A 299 -1.25 5.93 14.78
N ASN A 300 -1.83 4.86 15.34
CA ASN A 300 -3.05 4.95 16.13
C ASN A 300 -2.87 5.87 17.34
N THR A 301 -1.78 5.71 18.09
CA THR A 301 -1.45 6.56 19.25
C THR A 301 -1.28 8.02 18.84
N ARG A 302 -0.60 8.29 17.73
CA ARG A 302 -0.44 9.64 17.18
C ARG A 302 -1.76 10.26 16.78
N MET A 303 -2.63 9.51 16.10
CA MET A 303 -3.98 9.96 15.74
C MET A 303 -4.79 10.38 16.98
N GLN A 304 -4.64 9.68 18.10
CA GLN A 304 -5.26 10.07 19.38
C GLN A 304 -4.69 11.38 19.95
N ILE A 305 -3.39 11.64 19.75
CA ILE A 305 -2.76 12.89 20.18
C ILE A 305 -3.20 14.05 19.28
N TYR A 306 -3.23 13.84 17.97
CA TYR A 306 -3.60 14.83 16.96
C TYR A 306 -5.06 15.28 17.08
N SER A 307 -5.92 14.50 17.74
CA SER A 307 -7.31 14.93 18.00
C SER A 307 -7.41 16.18 18.88
N ASN A 308 -6.32 16.59 19.55
CA ASN A 308 -6.28 17.79 20.38
C ASN A 308 -5.91 19.06 19.59
N ASP A 309 -5.66 18.95 18.29
CA ASP A 309 -5.28 20.06 17.42
C ASP A 309 -6.19 20.09 16.16
N PRO A 310 -7.46 20.51 16.31
CA PRO A 310 -8.39 20.62 15.20
C PRO A 310 -7.95 21.70 14.20
N ASP A 311 -8.12 21.43 12.92
CA ASP A 311 -7.77 22.34 11.82
C ASP A 311 -9.01 22.55 10.92
N GLY A 312 -9.56 23.76 10.93
CA GLY A 312 -10.73 24.14 10.13
C GLY A 312 -10.39 24.56 8.69
N ASP A 313 -9.12 24.55 8.30
CA ASP A 313 -8.68 25.00 6.97
C ASP A 313 -9.17 24.08 5.85
N TRP A 314 -9.65 22.86 6.15
CA TRP A 314 -10.27 21.97 5.15
C TRP A 314 -11.41 22.62 4.39
N ALA A 315 -12.14 23.54 5.02
CA ALA A 315 -13.25 24.25 4.39
C ALA A 315 -12.81 25.26 3.32
N THR A 316 -11.51 25.55 3.22
CA THR A 316 -10.90 26.42 2.20
C THR A 316 -9.91 25.66 1.32
N LEU A 317 -9.20 24.68 1.88
CA LEU A 317 -8.18 23.89 1.17
C LEU A 317 -8.81 22.73 0.40
N CYS A 318 -9.86 22.10 0.95
CA CYS A 318 -10.47 20.89 0.41
C CYS A 318 -11.87 21.17 -0.18
N ASP A 319 -11.98 22.25 -0.96
CA ASP A 319 -13.25 22.80 -1.49
C ASP A 319 -14.09 21.80 -2.30
N ASN A 320 -13.52 20.66 -2.73
CA ASN A 320 -14.20 19.62 -3.52
C ASN A 320 -14.00 18.22 -2.92
N CYS A 321 -14.48 17.96 -1.71
CA CYS A 321 -14.62 16.58 -1.23
C CYS A 321 -15.63 15.74 -2.01
N ASP A 322 -16.30 16.32 -2.99
CA ASP A 322 -17.01 15.60 -4.03
C ASP A 322 -15.98 15.00 -5.00
N TYR A 323 -15.14 14.05 -4.54
CA TYR A 323 -14.26 13.26 -5.40
C TYR A 323 -15.13 12.32 -6.23
N HIS A 324 -15.81 12.91 -7.20
CA HIS A 324 -16.32 12.18 -8.32
C HIS A 324 -15.14 11.93 -9.24
N TRP A 325 -14.60 10.72 -9.23
CA TRP A 325 -13.81 10.32 -10.38
C TRP A 325 -14.75 10.27 -11.59
N GLU A 326 -14.24 10.61 -12.76
CA GLU A 326 -14.95 10.46 -14.03
C GLU A 326 -14.07 9.65 -14.97
N GLN A 327 -14.57 8.51 -15.41
CA GLN A 327 -13.96 7.72 -16.47
C GLN A 327 -14.81 7.84 -17.73
N VAL A 328 -14.18 8.27 -18.82
CA VAL A 328 -14.81 8.36 -20.14
C VAL A 328 -14.16 7.35 -21.08
N PHE A 329 -14.90 6.30 -21.41
CA PHE A 329 -14.55 5.38 -22.48
C PHE A 329 -15.09 5.91 -23.80
N ASP A 330 -14.20 6.39 -24.65
CA ASP A 330 -14.52 6.76 -26.03
C ASP A 330 -14.29 5.55 -26.93
N PHE A 331 -15.37 4.80 -27.22
CA PHE A 331 -15.29 3.59 -28.01
C PHE A 331 -15.08 3.84 -29.52
N THR A 332 -14.80 5.09 -29.91
CA THR A 332 -14.27 5.39 -31.25
C THR A 332 -12.74 5.23 -31.30
N GLN A 333 -12.05 5.22 -30.16
CA GLN A 333 -10.59 5.14 -30.06
C GLN A 333 -10.09 3.79 -29.54
N GLU A 334 -9.24 3.09 -30.32
CA GLU A 334 -8.83 1.69 -30.05
C GLU A 334 -8.15 1.46 -28.69
N LEU A 335 -7.75 2.54 -28.00
CA LEU A 335 -7.14 2.55 -26.68
C LEU A 335 -7.91 1.71 -25.65
N TYR A 336 -9.23 1.64 -25.74
CA TYR A 336 -10.05 0.96 -24.73
C TYR A 336 -10.28 -0.54 -25.01
N SER A 337 -9.71 -1.09 -26.09
CA SER A 337 -9.99 -2.48 -26.54
C SER A 337 -9.70 -3.60 -25.55
N SER A 338 -8.88 -3.34 -24.53
CA SER A 338 -8.57 -4.23 -23.41
C SER A 338 -9.51 -4.12 -22.22
N GLU A 339 -10.32 -3.07 -22.12
CA GLU A 339 -11.00 -2.68 -20.87
C GLU A 339 -12.31 -3.44 -20.59
N TRP A 340 -12.73 -4.32 -21.49
CA TRP A 340 -13.93 -5.12 -21.30
C TRP A 340 -13.72 -6.61 -21.60
N VAL A 341 -14.55 -7.41 -20.96
CA VAL A 341 -14.66 -8.85 -21.18
C VAL A 341 -16.01 -9.18 -21.81
N ALA A 342 -16.04 -10.14 -22.72
CA ALA A 342 -17.30 -10.65 -23.27
C ALA A 342 -18.11 -11.37 -22.18
N SER A 343 -19.34 -10.93 -21.92
CA SER A 343 -20.22 -11.63 -20.95
C SER A 343 -20.62 -13.04 -21.42
N ASN A 344 -20.70 -13.27 -22.75
CA ASN A 344 -20.86 -14.57 -23.37
C ASN A 344 -19.82 -14.76 -24.49
N PRO A 345 -18.90 -15.73 -24.37
CA PRO A 345 -17.85 -15.97 -25.36
C PRO A 345 -18.39 -16.51 -26.70
N THR A 346 -19.66 -16.93 -26.76
CA THR A 346 -20.29 -17.42 -28.01
C THR A 346 -20.55 -16.26 -28.99
N TYR A 347 -20.80 -15.06 -28.46
CA TYR A 347 -21.13 -13.87 -29.24
C TYR A 347 -20.40 -12.65 -28.65
N PRO A 348 -19.06 -12.65 -28.67
CA PRO A 348 -18.31 -11.59 -28.04
C PRO A 348 -18.62 -10.26 -28.72
N PRO A 349 -18.73 -9.15 -27.96
CA PRO A 349 -18.70 -7.82 -28.53
C PRO A 349 -17.44 -7.63 -29.38
N ILE A 350 -17.57 -6.88 -30.47
CA ILE A 350 -16.49 -6.59 -31.39
C ILE A 350 -16.21 -5.10 -31.40
N TRP A 351 -14.93 -4.75 -31.41
CA TRP A 351 -14.50 -3.38 -31.66
C TRP A 351 -14.63 -3.05 -33.15
N ILE A 352 -15.25 -1.92 -33.47
CA ILE A 352 -15.28 -1.36 -34.82
C ILE A 352 -14.49 -0.06 -34.80
N THR A 353 -13.29 -0.08 -35.40
CA THR A 353 -12.36 1.06 -35.47
C THR A 353 -13.06 2.34 -35.90
N ASP A 354 -12.76 3.44 -35.20
CA ASP A 354 -13.32 4.79 -35.42
C ASP A 354 -14.85 4.87 -35.32
N THR A 355 -15.50 3.85 -34.76
CA THR A 355 -16.97 3.76 -34.74
C THR A 355 -17.53 3.52 -33.35
N ALA A 356 -17.30 2.35 -32.76
CA ALA A 356 -17.96 1.91 -31.53
C ALA A 356 -17.52 0.50 -31.13
N ILE A 357 -17.91 0.09 -29.92
CA ILE A 357 -18.10 -1.32 -29.59
C ILE A 357 -19.49 -1.80 -30.07
N GLU A 358 -19.55 -2.92 -30.79
CA GLU A 358 -20.79 -3.53 -31.30
C GLU A 358 -21.04 -4.87 -30.62
N GLY A 359 -22.29 -5.17 -30.26
CA GLY A 359 -22.65 -6.49 -29.75
C GLY A 359 -22.37 -7.61 -30.74
N GLY A 360 -21.95 -8.77 -30.24
CA GLY A 360 -21.73 -9.96 -31.05
C GLY A 360 -22.97 -10.35 -31.85
N ARG A 361 -22.77 -10.87 -33.06
CA ARG A 361 -23.83 -11.04 -34.04
C ARG A 361 -24.10 -12.50 -34.37
N ASP A 362 -25.35 -12.81 -34.69
CA ASP A 362 -25.73 -14.05 -35.37
C ASP A 362 -26.82 -13.80 -36.44
N ALA A 363 -27.39 -14.87 -37.00
CA ALA A 363 -28.45 -14.77 -38.01
C ALA A 363 -29.70 -14.02 -37.53
N LEU A 364 -29.90 -13.90 -36.21
CA LEU A 364 -31.05 -13.21 -35.63
C LEU A 364 -30.77 -11.75 -35.25
N GLY A 365 -29.52 -11.28 -35.28
CA GLY A 365 -29.14 -9.90 -34.95
C GLY A 365 -28.03 -9.83 -33.88
N CYS A 366 -27.82 -8.64 -33.30
CA CYS A 366 -26.86 -8.46 -32.21
C CYS A 366 -27.41 -8.98 -30.88
N ARG A 367 -26.52 -9.51 -30.06
CA ARG A 367 -26.80 -9.95 -28.71
C ARG A 367 -25.58 -9.72 -27.85
N ASP A 368 -25.84 -9.97 -26.58
CA ASP A 368 -24.86 -10.05 -25.52
C ASP A 368 -24.40 -8.71 -24.98
N SER A 369 -23.32 -8.71 -24.20
CA SER A 369 -22.93 -7.58 -23.38
C SER A 369 -21.41 -7.53 -23.24
N ALA A 370 -20.86 -6.31 -23.23
CA ALA A 370 -19.51 -6.06 -22.75
C ALA A 370 -19.58 -5.85 -21.24
N ARG A 371 -18.67 -6.47 -20.50
CA ARG A 371 -18.58 -6.38 -19.05
C ARG A 371 -17.28 -5.67 -18.68
N PHE A 372 -17.40 -4.65 -17.84
CA PHE A 372 -16.30 -3.94 -17.20
C PHE A 372 -16.24 -4.47 -15.77
N ASP A 373 -15.11 -5.09 -15.40
CA ASP A 373 -14.85 -5.58 -14.06
C ASP A 373 -13.90 -4.60 -13.38
N PHE A 374 -14.22 -4.15 -12.17
CA PHE A 374 -13.40 -3.23 -11.40
C PHE A 374 -13.54 -3.51 -9.89
N PRO A 375 -12.59 -3.08 -9.04
CA PRO A 375 -12.75 -3.17 -7.59
C PRO A 375 -14.08 -2.56 -7.15
N ALA A 376 -14.70 -3.09 -6.09
CA ALA A 376 -15.97 -2.56 -5.61
C ALA A 376 -15.86 -1.06 -5.29
N ARG A 377 -16.77 -0.25 -5.86
CA ARG A 377 -16.82 1.22 -5.69
C ARG A 377 -18.24 1.71 -5.54
N THR A 378 -18.38 2.93 -5.04
CA THR A 378 -19.62 3.69 -5.09
C THR A 378 -19.74 4.39 -6.43
N ILE A 379 -20.74 4.04 -7.23
CA ILE A 379 -21.02 4.67 -8.51
C ILE A 379 -22.12 5.71 -8.31
N THR A 380 -21.88 6.92 -8.80
CA THR A 380 -22.80 8.06 -8.66
C THR A 380 -23.44 8.49 -9.98
N PHE A 381 -22.88 8.04 -11.09
CA PHE A 381 -23.37 8.39 -12.41
C PHE A 381 -22.94 7.36 -13.45
N VAL A 382 -23.84 7.01 -14.37
CA VAL A 382 -23.50 6.26 -15.57
C VAL A 382 -24.25 6.86 -16.74
N GLU A 383 -23.54 7.21 -17.80
CA GLU A 383 -24.13 7.60 -19.08
C GLU A 383 -23.54 6.72 -20.18
N ALA A 384 -24.40 6.21 -21.07
CA ALA A 384 -23.96 5.46 -22.23
C ALA A 384 -24.68 5.93 -23.49
N GLU A 385 -23.89 6.29 -24.50
CA GLU A 385 -24.37 6.68 -25.82
C GLU A 385 -24.39 5.48 -26.74
N PHE A 386 -25.54 5.23 -27.37
CA PHE A 386 -25.71 4.11 -28.29
C PHE A 386 -26.23 4.56 -29.65
N THR A 387 -25.83 3.81 -30.68
CA THR A 387 -26.44 3.84 -32.02
C THR A 387 -26.99 2.46 -32.35
N TYR A 388 -28.14 2.43 -33.01
CA TYR A 388 -28.82 1.17 -33.28
C TYR A 388 -29.54 1.18 -34.63
N GLN A 389 -29.67 -0.01 -35.19
CA GLN A 389 -30.55 -0.31 -36.31
C GLN A 389 -31.29 -1.61 -36.01
N ASN A 390 -32.60 -1.50 -35.87
CA ASN A 390 -33.46 -2.56 -35.40
C ASN A 390 -34.76 -2.58 -36.19
N THR A 391 -34.94 -3.63 -36.98
CA THR A 391 -36.06 -3.71 -37.92
C THR A 391 -37.22 -4.55 -37.38
N ALA A 392 -37.16 -5.01 -36.13
CA ALA A 392 -38.21 -5.80 -35.49
C ALA A 392 -38.85 -5.11 -34.28
N SER A 393 -40.12 -5.43 -34.05
CA SER A 393 -40.91 -5.01 -32.89
C SER A 393 -40.72 -5.90 -31.65
N ASN A 394 -40.00 -7.03 -31.74
CA ASN A 394 -39.79 -8.00 -30.65
C ASN A 394 -38.30 -8.14 -30.29
N THR A 395 -37.62 -7.02 -30.15
CA THR A 395 -36.17 -6.95 -30.01
C THR A 395 -35.67 -7.30 -28.63
N ARG A 396 -34.34 -7.32 -28.49
CA ARG A 396 -33.64 -7.43 -27.20
C ARG A 396 -33.36 -6.04 -26.65
N ASP A 397 -33.31 -5.91 -25.33
CA ASP A 397 -33.03 -4.63 -24.70
C ASP A 397 -31.58 -4.20 -24.96
N SER A 398 -31.39 -2.90 -25.09
CA SER A 398 -30.07 -2.27 -25.09
C SER A 398 -29.99 -1.29 -23.93
N GLY A 399 -28.78 -1.01 -23.46
CA GLY A 399 -28.53 -0.07 -22.37
C GLY A 399 -27.43 -0.57 -21.45
N PHE A 400 -27.52 -0.27 -20.17
CA PHE A 400 -26.54 -0.75 -19.21
C PHE A 400 -27.18 -1.24 -17.92
N TYR A 401 -26.43 -2.06 -17.20
CA TYR A 401 -26.78 -2.46 -15.85
C TYR A 401 -25.52 -2.69 -15.03
N GLY A 402 -25.60 -2.41 -13.73
CA GLY A 402 -24.50 -2.55 -12.77
C GLY A 402 -24.85 -3.54 -11.67
N GLY A 403 -23.85 -4.24 -11.15
CA GLY A 403 -24.04 -5.21 -10.07
C GLY A 403 -22.79 -5.44 -9.25
N ASN A 404 -22.93 -6.33 -8.26
CA ASN A 404 -21.85 -6.77 -7.38
C ASN A 404 -21.43 -8.22 -7.66
N ALA A 405 -20.43 -8.72 -6.93
CA ALA A 405 -19.92 -10.07 -7.08
C ALA A 405 -20.97 -11.17 -6.86
N GLY A 406 -22.00 -10.86 -6.05
CA GLY A 406 -23.16 -11.71 -5.81
C GLY A 406 -24.15 -11.78 -6.98
N ASN A 407 -23.89 -11.08 -8.08
CA ASN A 407 -24.81 -10.87 -9.22
C ASN A 407 -26.12 -10.20 -8.81
N GLU A 408 -26.11 -9.43 -7.72
CA GLU A 408 -27.23 -8.55 -7.40
C GLU A 408 -27.27 -7.42 -8.43
N LEU A 409 -28.46 -7.16 -8.96
CA LEU A 409 -28.70 -6.09 -9.93
C LEU A 409 -28.96 -4.80 -9.16
N LEU A 410 -28.01 -3.87 -9.22
CA LEU A 410 -28.03 -2.63 -8.45
C LEU A 410 -28.45 -1.42 -9.30
N ILE A 411 -28.03 -1.40 -10.57
CA ILE A 411 -28.38 -0.37 -11.55
C ILE A 411 -28.97 -1.09 -12.76
N ASP A 412 -30.12 -0.64 -13.30
CA ASP A 412 -30.73 -1.22 -14.49
C ASP A 412 -31.39 -0.16 -15.37
N GLU A 413 -30.64 0.33 -16.36
CA GLU A 413 -31.13 1.28 -17.38
C GLU A 413 -31.09 0.61 -18.74
N ARG A 414 -32.11 -0.21 -19.01
CA ARG A 414 -32.30 -0.90 -20.29
C ARG A 414 -33.71 -0.70 -20.81
N ASP A 415 -33.82 -0.52 -22.12
CA ASP A 415 -35.11 -0.42 -22.79
C ASP A 415 -35.09 -1.08 -24.17
N PHE A 416 -36.28 -1.43 -24.64
CA PHE A 416 -36.56 -1.94 -25.96
C PHE A 416 -36.79 -0.76 -26.93
N ARG A 417 -36.05 -0.73 -28.05
CA ARG A 417 -36.27 0.27 -29.10
C ARG A 417 -36.29 -0.33 -30.50
N ALA A 418 -37.39 -0.10 -31.24
CA ALA A 418 -37.51 -0.41 -32.66
C ALA A 418 -37.13 0.80 -33.53
N GLY A 419 -36.66 0.55 -34.75
CA GLY A 419 -36.25 1.58 -35.70
C GLY A 419 -34.73 1.76 -35.78
N SER A 420 -34.28 2.93 -36.22
CA SER A 420 -32.86 3.28 -36.31
C SER A 420 -32.63 4.67 -35.75
N GLY A 421 -31.53 4.85 -35.02
CA GLY A 421 -31.16 6.16 -34.49
C GLY A 421 -30.08 6.07 -33.43
N SER A 422 -30.01 7.11 -32.61
CA SER A 422 -29.14 7.20 -31.43
C SER A 422 -29.97 7.47 -30.18
N TYR A 423 -29.47 7.07 -29.02
CA TYR A 423 -30.04 7.42 -27.73
C TYR A 423 -28.95 7.42 -26.66
N ASN A 424 -29.21 8.16 -25.59
CA ASN A 424 -28.38 8.17 -24.38
C ASN A 424 -29.20 7.52 -23.27
N TYR A 425 -28.60 6.57 -22.56
CA TYR A 425 -29.08 6.13 -21.26
C TYR A 425 -28.30 6.88 -20.18
N GLU A 426 -28.99 7.33 -19.16
CA GLU A 426 -28.42 8.06 -18.03
C GLU A 426 -29.00 7.51 -16.74
N TRP A 427 -28.12 7.19 -15.80
CA TRP A 427 -28.45 6.87 -14.43
C TRP A 427 -27.75 7.88 -13.53
N ASN A 428 -28.51 8.51 -12.63
CA ASN A 428 -28.01 9.46 -11.64
C ASN A 428 -28.56 9.04 -10.28
N GLY A 429 -27.66 8.61 -9.39
CA GLY A 429 -27.99 8.08 -8.08
C GLY A 429 -26.71 7.89 -7.26
N SER A 430 -26.77 7.18 -6.14
CA SER A 430 -25.56 6.69 -5.47
C SER A 430 -25.76 5.22 -5.16
N MET A 431 -24.81 4.38 -5.56
CA MET A 431 -24.89 2.95 -5.40
C MET A 431 -23.54 2.38 -4.97
N ASP A 432 -23.50 1.85 -3.76
CA ASP A 432 -22.29 1.28 -3.17
C ASP A 432 -22.03 -0.15 -3.69
N SER A 433 -20.78 -0.59 -3.55
CA SER A 433 -20.36 -1.97 -3.84
C SER A 433 -20.64 -2.46 -5.26
N VAL A 434 -20.65 -1.55 -6.24
CA VAL A 434 -20.69 -1.94 -7.66
C VAL A 434 -19.27 -2.36 -8.05
N ASP A 435 -19.11 -3.59 -8.54
CA ASP A 435 -17.83 -4.12 -9.02
C ASP A 435 -17.88 -4.56 -10.50
N ARG A 436 -19.06 -4.47 -11.12
CA ARG A 436 -19.27 -4.80 -12.53
C ARG A 436 -20.27 -3.86 -13.17
N LEU A 437 -19.95 -3.42 -14.39
CA LEU A 437 -20.88 -2.72 -15.27
C LEU A 437 -21.00 -3.47 -16.60
N TYR A 438 -22.21 -3.59 -17.11
CA TYR A 438 -22.51 -4.30 -18.34
C TYR A 438 -23.14 -3.35 -19.36
N LEU A 439 -22.55 -3.26 -20.55
CA LEU A 439 -23.20 -2.65 -21.73
C LEU A 439 -23.95 -3.72 -22.49
N LYS A 440 -25.28 -3.66 -22.53
CA LYS A 440 -26.15 -4.61 -23.23
C LYS A 440 -26.39 -4.15 -24.68
N PHE A 441 -26.11 -5.05 -25.62
CA PHE A 441 -26.32 -4.81 -27.06
C PHE A 441 -27.45 -5.68 -27.59
N GLY A 442 -28.66 -5.14 -27.59
CA GLY A 442 -29.84 -5.83 -28.09
C GLY A 442 -30.25 -5.35 -29.47
N SER A 443 -30.19 -6.21 -30.48
CA SER A 443 -30.93 -6.00 -31.72
C SER A 443 -31.49 -7.32 -32.27
N ARG A 444 -32.52 -7.23 -33.11
CA ARG A 444 -33.08 -8.38 -33.82
C ARG A 444 -33.32 -8.04 -35.28
N ASN A 445 -33.48 -9.12 -36.04
CA ASN A 445 -34.08 -9.17 -37.38
C ASN A 445 -33.08 -9.00 -38.53
N GLY A 446 -32.05 -9.85 -38.48
CA GLY A 446 -31.21 -10.19 -39.62
C GLY A 446 -29.80 -9.63 -39.55
N ALA A 447 -28.97 -10.04 -40.51
CA ALA A 447 -27.55 -9.71 -40.56
C ALA A 447 -27.23 -8.22 -40.78
N SER A 448 -28.24 -7.33 -40.89
CA SER A 448 -28.05 -5.87 -40.99
C SER A 448 -28.40 -5.11 -39.71
N SER A 449 -29.06 -5.73 -38.72
CA SER A 449 -29.39 -5.06 -37.45
C SER A 449 -28.14 -4.89 -36.58
N TYR A 450 -27.97 -3.76 -35.90
CA TYR A 450 -26.86 -3.52 -34.97
C TYR A 450 -27.30 -2.78 -33.71
N SER A 451 -26.51 -2.92 -32.65
CA SER A 451 -26.55 -2.09 -31.45
C SER A 451 -25.10 -1.86 -31.03
N ARG A 452 -24.73 -0.59 -30.91
CA ARG A 452 -23.37 -0.10 -30.74
C ARG A 452 -23.32 0.92 -29.62
N CYS A 453 -22.30 0.88 -28.79
CA CYS A 453 -22.04 1.94 -27.80
C CYS A 453 -20.84 2.76 -28.27
N THR A 454 -21.03 4.06 -28.41
CA THR A 454 -19.98 5.00 -28.86
C THR A 454 -19.21 5.58 -27.69
N ARG A 455 -19.88 5.78 -26.55
CA ARG A 455 -19.29 6.40 -25.37
C ARG A 455 -19.92 5.84 -24.10
N LEU A 456 -19.10 5.61 -23.08
CA LEU A 456 -19.53 5.30 -21.73
C LEU A 456 -18.82 6.27 -20.76
N THR A 457 -19.61 7.02 -20.00
CA THR A 457 -19.12 7.88 -18.91
C THR A 457 -19.56 7.26 -17.60
N ILE A 458 -18.62 7.03 -16.68
CA ILE A 458 -18.90 6.53 -15.33
C ILE A 458 -18.34 7.55 -14.35
N ARG A 459 -19.13 7.90 -13.33
CA ARG A 459 -18.60 8.61 -12.17
C ARG A 459 -18.87 7.84 -10.89
N GLY A 460 -17.97 7.95 -9.95
CA GLY A 460 -18.12 7.34 -8.64
C GLY A 460 -17.34 8.10 -7.58
N LEU A 461 -17.50 7.70 -6.33
CA LEU A 461 -16.75 8.26 -5.21
C LEU A 461 -15.39 7.54 -5.05
N GLY A 462 -14.42 8.27 -4.51
CA GLY A 462 -13.08 7.75 -4.21
C GLY A 462 -12.12 7.83 -5.40
N THR A 463 -11.23 6.85 -5.52
CA THR A 463 -10.28 6.78 -6.65
C THR A 463 -10.91 6.16 -7.89
N ASN A 464 -10.53 6.65 -9.07
CA ASN A 464 -10.92 6.07 -10.35
C ASN A 464 -10.40 4.62 -10.44
N PRO A 465 -11.27 3.60 -10.60
CA PRO A 465 -10.84 2.21 -10.59
C PRO A 465 -10.40 1.68 -11.97
N PHE A 466 -10.27 2.55 -12.98
CA PHE A 466 -9.98 2.21 -14.38
C PHE A 466 -8.61 2.72 -14.85
#